data_AF-A0A2H0DMT3-F1
#
_entry.id   AF-A0A2H0DMT3-F1
#
_cell.length_a   1.000
_cell.length_b   1.000
_cell.length_c   1.000
_cell.angle_alpha   90.00
_cell.angle_beta   90.00
_cell.angle_gamma   90.00
#
_symmetry.space_group_name_H-M   'P 1'
#
loop_
_entity.id
_entity.type
_entity.pdbx_description
1 polymer ?
#
loop_
_entity_poly.entity_id
_entity_poly.type
_entity_poly.pdbx_seq_one_letter_code
_entity_poly.pdbx_strand_id
1 'polypeptide(L)'
;MSYFLFVDESGHDRKLAPAEVLGGFAIRDGALWPFIQAVFQLQEAIFGVAYPVLNAERRALKKTERDQIDLKEIKGDKFLNPRVFKKASWCKRFEPAERKKLAEFTLRNGSMGTRESISALAQAKLAYVDAVLDLASSFKGQFLGILVPVDAPGDRKITVLRKDYAYLFERFFYFVDSKPREHMGIIVFYELDKSASHILLGQMQSYYQDFKTGRDRSERLVPEPLFVHSDLTVGIQVADLAAYILSWGHEFDRKPLVPRARKELAPYVEKLQSLRIDSRIGEAKSEGIYVVYDLRSKREKQKGNAA
;
A
#
# COMPACT_ATOMS: atom_id res chain seq x y z
N MET A 1 -13.66 -14.87 14.16
CA MET A 1 -12.55 -14.79 13.17
C MET A 1 -12.30 -13.33 12.87
N SER A 2 -11.08 -12.93 12.53
CA SER A 2 -10.76 -11.51 12.33
C SER A 2 -10.27 -11.22 10.92
N TYR A 3 -10.48 -9.98 10.47
CA TYR A 3 -9.85 -9.44 9.27
C TYR A 3 -8.80 -8.43 9.70
N PHE A 4 -7.58 -8.58 9.17
CA PHE A 4 -6.54 -7.58 9.31
C PHE A 4 -6.62 -6.62 8.13
N LEU A 5 -6.59 -5.32 8.41
CA LEU A 5 -6.37 -4.26 7.43
C LEU A 5 -4.96 -3.70 7.64
N PHE A 6 -4.06 -4.07 6.74
CA PHE A 6 -2.73 -3.48 6.66
C PHE A 6 -2.81 -2.15 5.92
N VAL A 7 -2.34 -1.08 6.53
CA VAL A 7 -2.47 0.29 6.02
C VAL A 7 -1.10 0.89 5.80
N ASP A 8 -0.90 1.46 4.61
CA ASP A 8 0.27 2.27 4.28
C ASP A 8 -0.11 3.48 3.41
N GLU A 9 0.83 4.41 3.31
CA GLU A 9 0.64 5.73 2.71
C GLU A 9 1.58 5.96 1.53
N SER A 10 1.08 6.59 0.47
CA SER A 10 1.91 7.02 -0.66
C SER A 10 1.63 8.47 -1.05
N GLY A 11 2.67 9.24 -1.35
CA GLY A 11 2.55 10.62 -1.87
C GLY A 11 2.48 11.74 -0.83
N HIS A 12 2.59 11.45 0.47
CA HIS A 12 2.51 12.45 1.56
C HIS A 12 3.62 13.50 1.58
N ASP A 13 4.74 13.26 0.89
CA ASP A 13 5.81 14.24 0.76
C ASP A 13 5.49 15.37 -0.24
N ARG A 14 4.40 15.22 -1.02
CA ARG A 14 3.86 16.15 -2.03
C ARG A 14 4.87 16.73 -3.01
N LYS A 15 6.00 16.06 -3.22
CA LYS A 15 7.02 16.57 -4.13
C LYS A 15 6.60 16.38 -5.58
N LEU A 16 6.22 15.16 -5.92
CA LEU A 16 5.97 14.76 -7.32
C LEU A 16 4.72 13.91 -7.51
N ALA A 17 4.23 13.25 -6.46
CA ALA A 17 3.06 12.37 -6.57
C ALA A 17 1.80 13.18 -6.87
N PRO A 18 0.94 12.71 -7.79
CA PRO A 18 -0.26 13.45 -8.19
C PRO A 18 -1.37 13.40 -7.13
N ALA A 19 -1.33 12.40 -6.25
CA ALA A 19 -2.23 12.28 -5.11
C ALA A 19 -1.54 11.64 -3.91
N GLU A 20 -2.00 12.02 -2.72
CA GLU A 20 -1.81 11.23 -1.51
C GLU A 20 -2.78 10.06 -1.54
N VAL A 21 -2.32 8.88 -1.18
CA VAL A 21 -3.16 7.68 -1.10
C VAL A 21 -2.94 7.02 0.24
N LEU A 22 -4.04 6.80 0.95
CA LEU A 22 -4.10 5.91 2.09
C LEU A 22 -4.61 4.54 1.58
N GLY A 23 -3.69 3.60 1.41
CA GLY A 23 -3.96 2.27 0.88
C GLY A 23 -4.18 1.25 1.99
N GLY A 24 -5.10 0.32 1.77
CA GLY A 24 -5.44 -0.75 2.70
C GLY A 24 -5.45 -2.12 2.02
N PHE A 25 -4.76 -3.10 2.59
CA PHE A 25 -4.83 -4.51 2.21
C PHE A 25 -5.54 -5.31 3.31
N ALA A 26 -6.71 -5.83 3.01
CA ALA A 26 -7.53 -6.60 3.92
C ALA A 26 -7.40 -8.11 3.65
N ILE A 27 -7.14 -8.90 4.69
CA ILE A 27 -7.06 -10.36 4.61
C ILE A 27 -7.56 -11.01 5.91
N ARG A 28 -8.17 -12.19 5.78
CA ARG A 28 -8.65 -12.97 6.93
C ARG A 28 -7.47 -13.55 7.72
N ASP A 29 -7.58 -13.55 9.04
CA ASP A 29 -6.60 -14.13 9.98
C ASP A 29 -6.07 -15.51 9.55
N GLY A 30 -6.95 -16.48 9.28
CA GLY A 30 -6.57 -17.83 8.89
C GLY A 30 -5.99 -17.97 7.48
N ALA A 31 -6.01 -16.91 6.67
CA ALA A 31 -5.36 -16.87 5.36
C ALA A 31 -4.01 -16.13 5.38
N LEU A 32 -3.74 -15.34 6.43
CA LEU A 32 -2.58 -14.45 6.49
C LEU A 32 -1.25 -15.21 6.47
N TRP A 33 -1.07 -16.21 7.34
CA TRP A 33 0.19 -16.96 7.38
C TRP A 33 0.45 -17.76 6.09
N PRO A 34 -0.51 -18.54 5.56
CA PRO A 34 -0.36 -19.18 4.26
C PRO A 34 -0.03 -18.20 3.12
N PHE A 35 -0.64 -17.00 3.11
CA PHE A 35 -0.33 -15.96 2.15
C PHE A 35 1.13 -15.47 2.29
N ILE A 36 1.59 -15.21 3.51
CA ILE A 36 2.99 -14.82 3.78
C ILE A 36 3.97 -15.88 3.26
N GLN A 37 3.71 -17.15 3.55
CA GLN A 37 4.55 -18.26 3.07
C GLN A 37 4.57 -18.31 1.53
N ALA A 38 3.42 -18.16 0.89
CA ALA A 38 3.33 -18.15 -0.56
C ALA A 38 4.05 -16.94 -1.19
N VAL A 39 4.04 -15.78 -0.53
CA VAL A 39 4.82 -14.60 -0.96
C VAL A 39 6.32 -14.89 -0.88
N PHE A 40 6.81 -15.55 0.18
CA PHE A 40 8.22 -15.91 0.26
C PHE A 40 8.64 -16.93 -0.81
N GLN A 41 7.80 -17.93 -1.08
CA GLN A 41 8.01 -18.86 -2.19
C GLN A 41 8.03 -18.12 -3.54
N LEU A 42 7.14 -17.14 -3.72
CA LEU A 42 7.11 -16.30 -4.92
C LEU A 42 8.41 -15.48 -5.07
N GLN A 43 8.94 -14.94 -3.97
CA GLN A 43 10.22 -14.23 -3.98
C GLN A 43 11.36 -15.17 -4.40
N GLU A 44 11.43 -16.38 -3.85
CA GLU A 44 12.45 -17.37 -4.25
C GLU A 44 12.30 -17.78 -5.72
N ALA A 45 11.08 -17.96 -6.20
CA ALA A 45 10.79 -18.31 -7.59
C ALA A 45 11.21 -17.21 -8.57
N ILE A 46 11.02 -15.94 -8.22
CA ILE A 46 11.29 -14.79 -9.11
C ILE A 46 12.71 -14.24 -8.96
N PHE A 47 13.22 -14.16 -7.74
CA PHE A 47 14.48 -13.47 -7.42
C PHE A 47 15.64 -14.41 -7.08
N GLY A 48 15.43 -15.72 -6.94
CA GLY A 48 16.48 -16.63 -6.47
C GLY A 48 16.44 -16.86 -4.97
N VAL A 49 15.94 -15.89 -4.21
CA VAL A 49 16.08 -15.82 -2.77
C VAL A 49 14.97 -14.96 -2.17
N ALA A 50 14.51 -15.30 -0.97
CA ALA A 50 13.57 -14.49 -0.23
C ALA A 50 14.27 -13.25 0.37
N TYR A 51 13.57 -12.11 0.36
CA TYR A 51 14.11 -10.85 0.89
C TYR A 51 14.47 -10.89 2.38
N PRO A 52 13.68 -11.55 3.27
CA PRO A 52 14.07 -11.72 4.66
C PRO A 52 15.42 -12.42 4.83
N VAL A 53 15.72 -13.41 3.98
CA VAL A 53 17.00 -14.14 3.98
C VAL A 53 18.14 -13.20 3.59
N LEU A 54 17.99 -12.47 2.47
CA LEU A 54 18.99 -11.48 2.05
C LEU A 54 19.22 -10.38 3.08
N ASN A 55 18.15 -9.91 3.74
CA ASN A 55 18.25 -8.91 4.81
C ASN A 55 19.02 -9.45 6.01
N ALA A 56 18.78 -10.71 6.41
CA ALA A 56 19.50 -11.37 7.49
C ALA A 56 20.99 -11.55 7.15
N GLU A 57 21.30 -12.03 5.94
CA GLU A 57 22.68 -12.14 5.42
C GLU A 57 23.38 -10.78 5.45
N ARG A 58 22.75 -9.73 4.94
CA ARG A 58 23.28 -8.36 4.97
C ARG A 58 23.54 -7.87 6.39
N ARG A 59 22.64 -8.14 7.34
CA ARG A 59 22.81 -7.77 8.75
C ARG A 59 23.95 -8.54 9.44
N ALA A 60 24.36 -9.70 8.94
CA ALA A 60 25.51 -10.44 9.46
C ALA A 60 26.87 -9.89 8.99
N LEU A 61 26.91 -9.17 7.86
CA LEU A 61 28.15 -8.62 7.29
C LEU A 61 28.73 -7.43 8.06
N LYS A 62 30.02 -7.15 7.87
CA LYS A 62 30.66 -5.93 8.38
C LYS A 62 30.15 -4.71 7.61
N LYS A 63 30.15 -3.53 8.25
CA LYS A 63 29.63 -2.28 7.65
C LYS A 63 30.21 -1.98 6.26
N THR A 64 31.51 -2.20 6.07
CA THR A 64 32.23 -2.00 4.79
C THR A 64 31.76 -2.92 3.66
N GLU A 65 31.23 -4.10 4.00
CA GLU A 65 30.68 -5.08 3.05
C GLU A 65 29.19 -4.83 2.81
N ARG A 66 28.46 -4.37 3.84
CA ARG A 66 27.03 -4.00 3.73
C ARG A 66 26.77 -2.91 2.72
N ASP A 67 27.69 -1.97 2.58
CA ASP A 67 27.58 -0.84 1.65
C ASP A 67 27.76 -1.26 0.19
N GLN A 68 28.26 -2.48 -0.07
CA GLN A 68 28.40 -3.05 -1.42
C GLN A 68 27.11 -3.74 -1.90
N ILE A 69 26.20 -4.08 -0.97
CA ILE A 69 24.92 -4.72 -1.28
C ILE A 69 23.83 -3.65 -1.46
N ASP A 70 23.39 -3.43 -2.70
CA ASP A 70 22.23 -2.55 -3.02
C ASP A 70 20.90 -3.30 -2.83
N LEU A 71 20.66 -3.82 -1.61
CA LEU A 71 19.40 -4.44 -1.24
C LEU A 71 18.39 -3.36 -0.87
N LYS A 72 17.58 -2.98 -1.85
CA LYS A 72 16.45 -2.06 -1.67
C LYS A 72 15.25 -2.85 -1.20
N GLU A 73 14.66 -2.41 -0.09
CA GLU A 73 13.35 -2.88 0.40
C GLU A 73 12.33 -2.94 -0.75
N ILE A 74 11.45 -3.95 -0.69
CA ILE A 74 10.38 -4.04 -1.66
C ILE A 74 9.35 -2.95 -1.34
N LYS A 75 9.36 -1.89 -2.14
CA LYS A 75 8.42 -0.77 -2.06
C LYS A 75 7.97 -0.34 -3.45
N GLY A 76 6.78 0.23 -3.55
CA GLY A 76 6.18 0.74 -4.78
C GLY A 76 7.12 1.70 -5.49
N ASP A 77 7.72 2.66 -4.77
CA ASP A 77 8.67 3.61 -5.35
C ASP A 77 9.99 2.96 -5.81
N LYS A 78 10.36 1.77 -5.29
CA LYS A 78 11.57 1.03 -5.71
C LYS A 78 11.33 0.03 -6.82
N PHE A 79 10.10 -0.48 -6.95
CA PHE A 79 9.72 -1.52 -7.89
C PHE A 79 8.97 -0.97 -9.11
N LEU A 80 8.28 0.15 -8.96
CA LEU A 80 7.39 0.70 -9.97
C LEU A 80 7.76 2.14 -10.40
N ASN A 81 8.95 2.64 -10.05
CA ASN A 81 9.39 3.93 -10.60
C ASN A 81 9.70 3.85 -12.11
N PRO A 82 9.67 4.98 -12.84
CA PRO A 82 9.91 4.99 -14.29
C PRO A 82 11.26 4.40 -14.72
N ARG A 83 12.29 4.47 -13.86
CA ARG A 83 13.61 3.89 -14.19
C ARG A 83 13.57 2.37 -14.20
N VAL A 84 12.71 1.72 -13.42
CA VAL A 84 12.53 0.26 -13.47
C VAL A 84 11.96 -0.14 -14.83
N PHE A 85 10.89 0.50 -15.29
CA PHE A 85 10.32 0.23 -16.61
C PHE A 85 11.33 0.45 -17.74
N LYS A 86 12.08 1.56 -17.69
CA LYS A 86 13.15 1.84 -18.65
C LYS A 86 14.25 0.76 -18.65
N LYS A 87 14.65 0.27 -17.48
CA LYS A 87 15.66 -0.79 -17.35
C LYS A 87 15.13 -2.14 -17.83
N ALA A 88 13.87 -2.44 -17.55
CA ALA A 88 13.23 -3.68 -17.98
C ALA A 88 13.17 -3.80 -19.51
N SER A 89 13.11 -2.68 -20.24
CA SER A 89 13.11 -2.64 -21.71
C SER A 89 14.50 -2.60 -22.36
N TRP A 90 15.59 -2.58 -21.59
CA TRP A 90 16.95 -2.58 -22.15
C TRP A 90 17.30 -3.84 -22.91
N CYS A 91 16.72 -4.97 -22.51
CA CYS A 91 16.89 -6.28 -23.11
C CYS A 91 15.51 -6.85 -23.47
N LYS A 92 15.49 -7.86 -24.36
CA LYS A 92 14.29 -8.67 -24.58
C LYS A 92 13.89 -9.35 -23.26
N ARG A 93 12.63 -9.81 -23.18
CA ARG A 93 12.15 -10.56 -22.02
C ARG A 93 13.01 -11.81 -21.84
N PHE A 94 13.61 -11.96 -20.66
CA PHE A 94 14.37 -13.16 -20.30
C PHE A 94 13.42 -14.31 -19.95
N GLU A 95 13.84 -15.53 -20.24
CA GLU A 95 13.14 -16.73 -19.76
C GLU A 95 13.14 -16.80 -18.24
N PRO A 96 12.10 -17.36 -17.58
CA PRO A 96 11.96 -17.29 -16.12
C PRO A 96 13.19 -17.75 -15.33
N ALA A 97 13.83 -18.87 -15.74
CA ALA A 97 15.01 -19.40 -15.06
C ALA A 97 16.24 -18.50 -15.22
N GLU A 98 16.46 -17.96 -16.43
CA GLU A 98 17.56 -17.03 -16.69
C GLU A 98 17.35 -15.70 -15.96
N ARG A 99 16.12 -15.16 -16.00
CA ARG A 99 15.73 -13.95 -15.28
C ARG A 99 15.98 -14.09 -13.79
N LYS A 100 15.58 -15.22 -13.20
CA LYS A 100 15.81 -15.55 -11.78
C LYS A 100 17.30 -15.49 -11.44
N LYS A 101 18.13 -16.22 -12.19
CA LYS A 101 19.60 -16.28 -11.99
C LYS A 101 20.25 -14.90 -12.07
N LEU A 102 19.91 -14.12 -13.09
CA LEU A 102 20.46 -12.77 -13.32
C LEU A 102 19.96 -11.75 -12.28
N ALA A 103 18.70 -11.85 -11.86
CA ALA A 103 18.13 -11.02 -10.81
C ALA A 103 18.82 -11.29 -9.46
N GLU A 104 18.98 -12.56 -9.10
CA GLU A 104 19.70 -12.97 -7.89
C GLU A 104 21.14 -12.44 -7.88
N PHE A 105 21.86 -12.63 -9.00
CA PHE A 105 23.21 -12.11 -9.16
C PHE A 105 23.26 -10.61 -8.87
N THR A 106 22.32 -9.84 -9.41
CA THR A 106 22.29 -8.38 -9.20
C THR A 106 21.94 -8.00 -7.77
N LEU A 107 21.03 -8.73 -7.11
CA LEU A 107 20.67 -8.49 -5.70
C LEU A 107 21.85 -8.73 -4.76
N ARG A 108 22.66 -9.76 -5.05
CA ARG A 108 23.84 -10.13 -4.23
C ARG A 108 25.06 -9.26 -4.52
N ASN A 109 25.25 -8.82 -5.76
CA ASN A 109 26.48 -8.16 -6.22
C ASN A 109 26.33 -6.65 -6.49
N GLY A 110 25.13 -6.09 -6.32
CA GLY A 110 24.88 -4.65 -6.36
C GLY A 110 25.43 -3.95 -7.61
N SER A 111 26.42 -3.08 -7.39
CA SER A 111 27.03 -2.23 -8.42
C SER A 111 27.81 -3.00 -9.50
N MET A 112 28.12 -4.28 -9.29
CA MET A 112 28.77 -5.14 -10.30
C MET A 112 27.80 -5.74 -11.32
N GLY A 113 26.51 -5.37 -11.28
CA GLY A 113 25.52 -5.86 -12.22
C GLY A 113 25.83 -5.45 -13.68
N THR A 114 25.78 -6.42 -14.59
CA THR A 114 25.84 -6.13 -16.03
C THR A 114 24.55 -5.48 -16.50
N ARG A 115 24.54 -4.95 -17.72
CA ARG A 115 23.32 -4.38 -18.31
C ARG A 115 22.19 -5.41 -18.36
N GLU A 116 22.51 -6.65 -18.73
CA GLU A 116 21.59 -7.79 -18.78
C GLU A 116 21.06 -8.10 -17.38
N SER A 117 21.93 -8.17 -16.37
CA SER A 117 21.52 -8.52 -15.01
C SER A 117 20.65 -7.44 -14.37
N ILE A 118 20.98 -6.16 -14.61
CA ILE A 118 20.16 -5.01 -14.19
C ILE A 118 18.79 -5.02 -14.89
N SER A 119 18.76 -5.34 -16.19
CA SER A 119 17.51 -5.45 -16.95
C SER A 119 16.66 -6.63 -16.44
N ALA A 120 17.28 -7.79 -16.18
CA ALA A 120 16.63 -8.96 -15.62
C ALA A 120 16.04 -8.69 -14.23
N LEU A 121 16.76 -8.01 -13.34
CA LEU A 121 16.23 -7.60 -12.04
C LEU A 121 15.05 -6.64 -12.19
N ALA A 122 15.10 -5.69 -13.14
CA ALA A 122 13.98 -4.80 -13.40
C ALA A 122 12.75 -5.56 -13.92
N GLN A 123 12.92 -6.51 -14.85
CA GLN A 123 11.85 -7.39 -15.30
C GLN A 123 11.30 -8.28 -14.18
N ALA A 124 12.17 -8.78 -13.29
CA ALA A 124 11.79 -9.60 -12.14
C ALA A 124 10.94 -8.80 -11.13
N LYS A 125 11.29 -7.53 -10.87
CA LYS A 125 10.49 -6.63 -10.03
C LYS A 125 9.07 -6.44 -10.54
N LEU A 126 8.92 -6.18 -11.85
CA LEU A 126 7.60 -6.02 -12.46
C LEU A 126 6.80 -7.34 -12.42
N ALA A 127 7.46 -8.47 -12.72
CA ALA A 127 6.82 -9.78 -12.63
C ALA A 127 6.39 -10.15 -11.20
N TYR A 128 7.16 -9.72 -10.19
CA TYR A 128 6.79 -9.90 -8.79
C TYR A 128 5.56 -9.09 -8.41
N VAL A 129 5.48 -7.82 -8.79
CA VAL A 129 4.30 -6.99 -8.53
C VAL A 129 3.07 -7.60 -9.20
N ASP A 130 3.21 -8.05 -10.44
CA ASP A 130 2.12 -8.70 -11.17
C ASP A 130 1.61 -9.95 -10.43
N ALA A 131 2.52 -10.84 -10.06
CA ALA A 131 2.20 -12.11 -9.42
C ALA A 131 1.73 -11.97 -7.97
N VAL A 132 2.21 -10.98 -7.20
CA VAL A 132 1.77 -10.79 -5.81
C VAL A 132 0.34 -10.27 -5.74
N LEU A 133 -0.11 -9.49 -6.73
CA LEU A 133 -1.51 -9.07 -6.84
C LEU A 133 -2.42 -10.25 -7.20
N ASP A 134 -1.98 -11.14 -8.10
CA ASP A 134 -2.72 -12.37 -8.41
C ASP A 134 -2.78 -13.31 -7.19
N LEU A 135 -1.68 -13.40 -6.44
CA LEU A 135 -1.61 -14.17 -5.21
C LEU A 135 -2.54 -13.59 -4.13
N ALA A 136 -2.60 -12.26 -4.00
CA ALA A 136 -3.55 -11.60 -3.11
C ALA A 136 -5.00 -12.03 -3.47
N SER A 137 -5.34 -12.07 -4.76
CA SER A 137 -6.63 -12.58 -5.23
C SER A 137 -6.90 -14.03 -4.81
N SER A 138 -5.94 -14.94 -5.02
CA SER A 138 -6.13 -16.36 -4.70
C SER A 138 -6.33 -16.62 -3.21
N PHE A 139 -5.78 -15.75 -2.35
CA PHE A 139 -5.98 -15.79 -0.90
C PHE A 139 -7.20 -14.99 -0.43
N LYS A 140 -8.04 -14.50 -1.35
CA LYS A 140 -9.20 -13.64 -1.08
C LYS A 140 -8.82 -12.36 -0.33
N GLY A 141 -7.58 -11.89 -0.56
CA GLY A 141 -7.14 -10.58 -0.14
C GLY A 141 -7.85 -9.50 -0.97
N GLN A 142 -8.18 -8.40 -0.32
CA GLN A 142 -8.94 -7.32 -0.93
C GLN A 142 -8.32 -5.96 -0.61
N PHE A 143 -8.62 -4.95 -1.43
CA PHE A 143 -8.04 -3.63 -1.31
C PHE A 143 -9.06 -2.54 -1.01
N LEU A 144 -8.60 -1.57 -0.23
CA LEU A 144 -9.20 -0.26 -0.02
C LEU A 144 -8.19 0.81 -0.43
N GLY A 145 -8.67 1.95 -0.90
CA GLY A 145 -7.81 3.07 -1.24
C GLY A 145 -8.56 4.38 -1.16
N ILE A 146 -8.07 5.31 -0.34
CA ILE A 146 -8.59 6.67 -0.31
C ILE A 146 -7.58 7.58 -0.97
N LEU A 147 -7.95 8.14 -2.11
CA LEU A 147 -7.12 9.02 -2.91
C LEU A 147 -7.47 10.47 -2.61
N VAL A 148 -6.47 11.29 -2.32
CA VAL A 148 -6.59 12.72 -2.09
C VAL A 148 -5.70 13.42 -3.10
N PRO A 149 -6.28 14.06 -4.15
CA PRO A 149 -5.49 14.85 -5.10
C PRO A 149 -4.58 15.85 -4.40
N VAL A 150 -3.39 16.09 -4.93
CA VAL A 150 -2.40 16.97 -4.28
C VAL A 150 -2.94 18.38 -4.05
N ASP A 151 -3.81 18.85 -4.94
CA ASP A 151 -4.49 20.15 -4.94
C ASP A 151 -5.80 20.17 -4.13
N ALA A 152 -6.18 19.07 -3.47
CA ALA A 152 -7.39 19.04 -2.64
C ALA A 152 -7.29 20.05 -1.48
N PRO A 153 -8.31 20.91 -1.27
CA PRO A 153 -8.33 21.89 -0.19
C PRO A 153 -8.56 21.22 1.17
N GLY A 154 -8.04 21.87 2.22
CA GLY A 154 -8.14 21.45 3.61
C GLY A 154 -6.75 21.28 4.24
N ASP A 155 -6.67 21.56 5.54
CA ASP A 155 -5.42 21.34 6.28
C ASP A 155 -5.19 19.84 6.47
N ARG A 156 -3.94 19.42 6.25
CA ARG A 156 -3.51 18.06 6.47
C ARG A 156 -2.92 17.87 7.89
N LYS A 157 -2.62 18.96 8.59
CA LYS A 157 -2.18 19.00 10.00
C LYS A 157 -3.34 19.39 10.92
N ILE A 158 -4.37 18.57 10.94
CA ILE A 158 -5.53 18.78 11.80
C ILE A 158 -5.36 18.05 13.12
N THR A 159 -5.94 18.59 14.19
CA THR A 159 -5.94 17.97 15.53
C THR A 159 -6.91 16.79 15.63
N VAL A 160 -7.81 16.65 14.66
CA VAL A 160 -8.79 15.56 14.55
C VAL A 160 -8.39 14.57 13.47
N LEU A 161 -8.99 13.37 13.49
CA LEU A 161 -8.73 12.36 12.46
C LEU A 161 -9.05 12.89 11.06
N ARG A 162 -8.09 12.78 10.14
CA ARG A 162 -8.23 13.26 8.76
C ARG A 162 -9.33 12.48 8.02
N LYS A 163 -10.01 13.18 7.11
CA LYS A 163 -11.23 12.67 6.46
C LYS A 163 -11.00 11.39 5.66
N ASP A 164 -9.84 11.25 5.04
CA ASP A 164 -9.42 10.05 4.33
C ASP A 164 -9.25 8.84 5.24
N TYR A 165 -8.65 9.01 6.43
CA TYR A 165 -8.61 7.97 7.46
C TYR A 165 -10.02 7.57 7.90
N ALA A 166 -10.88 8.55 8.20
CA ALA A 166 -12.26 8.29 8.59
C ALA A 166 -13.04 7.53 7.50
N TYR A 167 -12.78 7.82 6.22
CA TYR A 167 -13.37 7.15 5.06
C TYR A 167 -12.80 5.76 4.80
N LEU A 168 -11.51 5.53 5.07
CA LEU A 168 -10.93 4.19 5.02
C LEU A 168 -11.57 3.29 6.08
N PHE A 169 -11.62 3.75 7.32
CA PHE A 169 -12.18 2.99 8.43
C PHE A 169 -13.69 2.75 8.28
N GLU A 170 -14.40 3.72 7.70
CA GLU A 170 -15.79 3.55 7.29
C GLU A 170 -15.99 2.36 6.35
N ARG A 171 -15.21 2.31 5.26
CA ARG A 171 -15.32 1.23 4.26
C ARG A 171 -14.90 -0.11 4.85
N PHE A 172 -13.86 -0.12 5.67
CA PHE A 172 -13.44 -1.33 6.35
C PHE A 172 -14.49 -1.81 7.36
N PHE A 173 -15.13 -0.90 8.08
CA PHE A 173 -16.28 -1.23 8.93
C PHE A 173 -17.39 -1.90 8.11
N TYR A 174 -17.83 -1.30 7.00
CA TYR A 174 -18.90 -1.90 6.19
C TYR A 174 -18.53 -3.25 5.61
N PHE A 175 -17.26 -3.44 5.25
CA PHE A 175 -16.74 -4.73 4.84
C PHE A 175 -16.86 -5.78 5.94
N VAL A 176 -16.37 -5.49 7.14
CA VAL A 176 -16.43 -6.42 8.28
C VAL A 176 -17.87 -6.66 8.70
N ASP A 177 -18.71 -5.61 8.69
CA ASP A 177 -20.11 -5.70 9.06
C ASP A 177 -20.94 -6.56 8.10
N SER A 178 -20.54 -6.61 6.82
CA SER A 178 -21.10 -7.55 5.84
C SER A 178 -20.80 -9.04 6.12
N LYS A 179 -19.96 -9.33 7.12
CA LYS A 179 -19.58 -10.69 7.53
C LYS A 179 -20.33 -11.12 8.79
N PRO A 180 -20.34 -12.43 9.14
CA PRO A 180 -20.93 -12.92 10.39
C PRO A 180 -20.55 -12.08 11.61
N ARG A 181 -21.48 -11.92 12.56
CA ARG A 181 -21.40 -10.92 13.64
C ARG A 181 -20.19 -11.10 14.55
N GLU A 182 -19.71 -12.33 14.68
CA GLU A 182 -18.51 -12.70 15.43
C GLU A 182 -17.20 -12.30 14.74
N HIS A 183 -17.28 -11.69 13.54
CA HIS A 183 -16.12 -11.17 12.84
C HIS A 183 -15.77 -9.74 13.25
N MET A 184 -14.49 -9.54 13.55
CA MET A 184 -13.91 -8.26 13.95
C MET A 184 -12.85 -7.79 12.95
N GLY A 185 -12.68 -6.48 12.83
CA GLY A 185 -11.61 -5.86 12.06
C GLY A 185 -10.48 -5.41 12.98
N ILE A 186 -9.24 -5.67 12.59
CA ILE A 186 -8.02 -5.22 13.27
C ILE A 186 -7.23 -4.36 12.28
N ILE A 187 -6.78 -3.19 12.72
CA ILE A 187 -6.04 -2.25 11.88
C ILE A 187 -4.55 -2.38 12.22
N VAL A 188 -3.72 -2.51 11.18
CA VAL A 188 -2.26 -2.63 11.28
C VAL A 188 -1.63 -1.51 10.46
N PHE A 189 -0.87 -0.64 11.09
CA PHE A 189 -0.17 0.45 10.44
C PHE A 189 1.32 0.16 10.30
N TYR A 190 1.91 0.68 9.23
CA TYR A 190 3.35 0.88 9.22
C TYR A 190 3.73 1.91 10.30
N GLU A 191 4.76 1.61 11.09
CA GLU A 191 5.30 2.53 12.08
C GLU A 191 5.92 3.74 11.37
N LEU A 192 5.25 4.90 11.51
CA LEU A 192 5.80 6.20 11.17
C LEU A 192 6.81 6.63 12.24
N ASP A 193 7.38 7.84 12.13
CA ASP A 193 8.11 8.40 13.26
C ASP A 193 7.24 8.39 14.53
N LYS A 194 7.87 8.16 15.69
CA LYS A 194 7.17 7.96 16.95
C LYS A 194 6.18 9.09 17.29
N SER A 195 6.48 10.33 16.89
CA SER A 195 5.60 11.46 17.15
C SER A 195 4.33 11.42 16.29
N ALA A 196 4.46 11.09 14.99
CA ALA A 196 3.32 10.91 14.10
C ALA A 196 2.42 9.75 14.53
N SER A 197 3.01 8.62 14.96
CA SER A 197 2.26 7.46 15.46
C SER A 197 1.45 7.81 16.72
N HIS A 198 2.00 8.58 17.67
CA HIS A 198 1.27 9.05 18.85
C HIS A 198 0.14 10.03 18.51
N ILE A 199 0.36 10.93 17.54
CA ILE A 199 -0.67 11.87 17.08
C ILE A 199 -1.84 11.10 16.45
N LEU A 200 -1.55 10.16 15.54
CA LEU A 200 -2.57 9.35 14.89
C LEU A 200 -3.37 8.52 15.91
N LEU A 201 -2.68 7.93 16.90
CA LEU A 201 -3.34 7.18 17.97
C LEU A 201 -4.31 8.07 18.75
N GLY A 202 -3.89 9.27 19.15
CA GLY A 202 -4.75 10.23 19.85
C GLY A 202 -5.97 10.64 19.01
N GLN A 203 -5.76 10.91 17.71
CA GLN A 203 -6.84 11.22 16.77
C GLN A 203 -7.83 10.08 16.60
N MET A 204 -7.35 8.83 16.52
CA MET A 204 -8.20 7.64 16.44
C MET A 204 -9.00 7.45 17.73
N GLN A 205 -8.36 7.58 18.90
CA GLN A 205 -9.03 7.49 20.20
C GLN A 205 -10.17 8.50 20.31
N SER A 206 -9.91 9.79 20.04
CA SER A 206 -10.96 10.82 20.02
C SER A 206 -12.05 10.50 19.00
N TYR A 207 -11.69 10.03 17.80
CA TYR A 207 -12.66 9.65 16.78
C TYR A 207 -13.62 8.54 17.26
N TYR A 208 -13.08 7.46 17.83
CA TYR A 208 -13.87 6.30 18.26
C TYR A 208 -14.60 6.52 19.60
N GLN A 209 -14.11 7.40 20.47
CA GLN A 209 -14.74 7.70 21.77
C GLN A 209 -15.78 8.82 21.67
N ASP A 210 -15.45 9.93 21.01
CA ASP A 210 -16.24 11.17 21.11
C ASP A 210 -17.38 11.23 20.08
N PHE A 211 -17.21 10.60 18.91
CA PHE A 211 -18.19 10.67 17.83
C PHE A 211 -19.10 9.44 17.82
N LYS A 212 -20.42 9.65 17.67
CA LYS A 212 -21.40 8.55 17.60
C LYS A 212 -21.02 7.53 16.53
N THR A 213 -20.67 7.99 15.32
CA THR A 213 -20.29 7.11 14.21
C THR A 213 -19.01 6.33 14.49
N GLY A 214 -18.07 6.89 15.25
CA GLY A 214 -16.89 6.18 15.73
C GLY A 214 -17.27 5.08 16.71
N ARG A 215 -18.07 5.41 17.73
CA ARG A 215 -18.56 4.41 18.72
C ARG A 215 -19.30 3.26 18.05
N ASP A 216 -20.23 3.56 17.14
CA ASP A 216 -20.97 2.54 16.38
C ASP A 216 -20.00 1.61 15.60
N ARG A 217 -18.92 2.16 15.01
CA ARG A 217 -17.92 1.37 14.25
C ARG A 217 -17.04 0.50 15.14
N SER A 218 -16.78 0.95 16.37
CA SER A 218 -15.97 0.20 17.35
C SER A 218 -16.63 -1.11 17.80
N GLU A 219 -17.92 -1.31 17.52
CA GLU A 219 -18.60 -2.60 17.74
C GLU A 219 -18.05 -3.72 16.84
N ARG A 220 -17.47 -3.36 15.68
CA ARG A 220 -16.93 -4.32 14.70
C ARG A 220 -15.43 -4.13 14.44
N LEU A 221 -14.85 -3.01 14.84
CA LEU A 221 -13.44 -2.68 14.63
C LEU A 221 -12.72 -2.49 15.97
N VAL A 222 -11.51 -3.02 16.08
CA VAL A 222 -10.59 -2.71 17.17
C VAL A 222 -9.93 -1.36 16.87
N PRO A 223 -10.22 -0.30 17.65
CA PRO A 223 -9.78 1.07 17.34
C PRO A 223 -8.32 1.34 17.72
N GLU A 224 -7.69 0.44 18.49
CA GLU A 224 -6.27 0.50 18.82
C GLU A 224 -5.44 -0.16 17.71
N PRO A 225 -4.66 0.61 16.93
CA PRO A 225 -3.87 0.05 15.85
C PRO A 225 -2.64 -0.70 16.36
N LEU A 226 -2.28 -1.77 15.64
CA LEU A 226 -0.98 -2.41 15.78
C LEU A 226 0.03 -1.72 14.85
N PHE A 227 1.15 -1.25 15.39
CA PHE A 227 2.24 -0.68 14.59
C PHE A 227 3.31 -1.73 14.30
N VAL A 228 3.76 -1.80 13.05
CA VAL A 228 4.78 -2.77 12.59
C VAL A 228 5.80 -2.10 11.67
N HIS A 229 6.99 -2.67 11.55
CA HIS A 229 7.99 -2.21 10.58
C HIS A 229 7.71 -2.77 9.17
N SER A 230 7.80 -1.92 8.13
CA SER A 230 7.47 -2.23 6.74
C SER A 230 8.40 -3.28 6.14
N ASP A 231 9.69 -3.25 6.51
CA ASP A 231 10.70 -4.15 5.97
C ASP A 231 10.53 -5.59 6.45
N LEU A 232 9.64 -5.81 7.43
CA LEU A 232 9.38 -7.11 8.06
C LEU A 232 7.96 -7.63 7.81
N THR A 233 7.05 -6.83 7.25
CA THR A 233 5.62 -7.19 7.19
C THR A 233 5.07 -7.21 5.77
N VAL A 234 4.82 -8.42 5.25
CA VAL A 234 4.27 -8.65 3.88
C VAL A 234 2.94 -7.90 3.65
N GLY A 235 2.06 -7.85 4.64
CA GLY A 235 0.78 -7.14 4.51
C GLY A 235 0.96 -5.64 4.24
N ILE A 236 1.89 -4.99 4.96
CA ILE A 236 2.25 -3.59 4.74
C ILE A 236 2.90 -3.42 3.36
N GLN A 237 3.82 -4.30 2.99
CA GLN A 237 4.45 -4.28 1.68
C GLN A 237 3.43 -4.31 0.53
N VAL A 238 2.39 -5.14 0.65
CA VAL A 238 1.32 -5.23 -0.35
C VAL A 238 0.44 -3.97 -0.35
N ALA A 239 0.16 -3.39 0.82
CA ALA A 239 -0.54 -2.11 0.94
C ALA A 239 0.24 -0.95 0.31
N ASP A 240 1.57 -0.87 0.53
CA ASP A 240 2.47 0.12 -0.09
C ASP A 240 2.45 0.03 -1.63
N LEU A 241 2.58 -1.18 -2.17
CA LEU A 241 2.48 -1.41 -3.62
C LEU A 241 1.14 -0.88 -4.16
N ALA A 242 0.03 -1.22 -3.50
CA ALA A 242 -1.29 -0.76 -3.90
C ALA A 242 -1.43 0.76 -3.81
N ALA A 243 -0.98 1.38 -2.72
CA ALA A 243 -1.01 2.82 -2.53
C ALA A 243 -0.20 3.54 -3.61
N TYR A 244 0.98 3.03 -3.96
CA TYR A 244 1.81 3.59 -5.03
C TYR A 244 1.16 3.46 -6.41
N ILE A 245 0.63 2.27 -6.74
CA ILE A 245 -0.05 2.02 -8.02
C ILE A 245 -1.23 2.98 -8.18
N LEU A 246 -2.05 3.14 -7.14
CA LEU A 246 -3.20 4.06 -7.17
C LEU A 246 -2.76 5.52 -7.22
N SER A 247 -1.74 5.91 -6.45
CA SER A 247 -1.23 7.29 -6.45
C SER A 247 -0.79 7.69 -7.85
N TRP A 248 -0.05 6.84 -8.55
CA TRP A 248 0.54 7.20 -9.85
C TRP A 248 -0.23 6.75 -11.09
N GLY A 249 -1.10 5.75 -10.97
CA GLY A 249 -1.80 5.11 -12.07
C GLY A 249 -3.28 5.44 -12.16
N HIS A 250 -3.92 5.94 -11.10
CA HIS A 250 -5.34 6.29 -11.12
C HIS A 250 -5.59 7.58 -11.89
N GLU A 251 -6.61 7.60 -12.73
CA GLU A 251 -7.03 8.81 -13.44
C GLU A 251 -7.97 9.66 -12.56
N PHE A 252 -7.79 10.99 -12.60
CA PHE A 252 -8.62 11.92 -11.84
C PHE A 252 -9.51 12.73 -12.79
N ASP A 253 -10.78 12.90 -12.41
CA ASP A 253 -11.79 13.63 -13.19
C ASP A 253 -11.67 15.17 -13.07
N ARG A 254 -10.60 15.68 -12.45
CA ARG A 254 -10.31 17.12 -12.32
C ARG A 254 -8.93 17.47 -12.85
N LYS A 255 -8.84 18.50 -13.70
CA LYS A 255 -7.60 19.04 -14.29
C LYS A 255 -7.70 20.57 -14.30
N PRO A 256 -6.65 21.28 -13.86
CA PRO A 256 -5.38 21.26 -14.60
C PRO A 256 -4.10 20.86 -13.83
N LEU A 257 -4.10 20.83 -12.50
CA LEU A 257 -2.86 20.79 -11.70
C LEU A 257 -2.32 19.39 -11.35
N VAL A 258 -3.11 18.34 -11.60
CA VAL A 258 -2.72 16.96 -11.28
C VAL A 258 -1.96 16.35 -12.47
N PRO A 259 -0.72 15.85 -12.29
CA PRO A 259 0.01 15.12 -13.33
C PRO A 259 -0.82 13.99 -13.93
N ARG A 260 -0.61 13.71 -15.22
CA ARG A 260 -1.31 12.60 -15.89
C ARG A 260 -0.91 11.26 -15.27
N ALA A 261 -1.89 10.35 -15.17
CA ALA A 261 -1.66 8.97 -14.78
C ALA A 261 -0.58 8.32 -15.65
N ARG A 262 0.27 7.52 -15.02
CA ARG A 262 1.32 6.74 -15.68
C ARG A 262 0.70 5.54 -16.37
N LYS A 263 0.66 5.57 -17.70
CA LYS A 263 0.00 4.55 -18.54
C LYS A 263 0.54 3.15 -18.30
N GLU A 264 1.83 3.02 -18.01
CA GLU A 264 2.45 1.72 -17.72
C GLU A 264 1.98 1.07 -16.42
N LEU A 265 1.25 1.80 -15.56
CA LEU A 265 0.64 1.27 -14.33
C LEU A 265 -0.80 0.79 -14.51
N ALA A 266 -1.45 1.10 -15.65
CA ALA A 266 -2.86 0.79 -15.88
C ALA A 266 -3.22 -0.70 -15.66
N PRO A 267 -2.42 -1.69 -16.11
CA PRO A 267 -2.73 -3.11 -15.86
C PRO A 267 -2.78 -3.45 -14.36
N TYR A 268 -1.94 -2.83 -13.54
CA TYR A 268 -1.95 -3.04 -12.09
C TYR A 268 -3.14 -2.34 -11.42
N VAL A 269 -3.54 -1.16 -11.93
CA VAL A 269 -4.75 -0.48 -11.46
C VAL A 269 -5.98 -1.34 -11.70
N GLU A 270 -6.12 -1.95 -12.88
CA GLU A 270 -7.22 -2.87 -13.22
C GLU A 270 -7.27 -4.06 -12.25
N LYS A 271 -6.11 -4.67 -11.94
CA LYS A 271 -6.02 -5.73 -10.94
C LYS A 271 -6.49 -5.26 -9.56
N LEU A 272 -6.01 -4.11 -9.08
CA LEU A 272 -6.46 -3.55 -7.79
C LEU A 272 -7.95 -3.23 -7.78
N GLN A 273 -8.49 -2.69 -8.88
CA GLN A 273 -9.92 -2.41 -9.00
C GLN A 273 -10.77 -3.68 -8.96
N SER A 274 -10.28 -4.80 -9.49
CA SER A 274 -10.97 -6.11 -9.40
C SER A 274 -10.97 -6.70 -7.99
N LEU A 275 -10.01 -6.30 -7.16
CA LEU A 275 -9.84 -6.76 -5.78
C LEU A 275 -10.42 -5.78 -4.75
N ARG A 276 -11.02 -4.68 -5.21
CA ARG A 276 -11.55 -3.65 -4.30
C ARG A 276 -12.70 -4.19 -3.46
N ILE A 277 -12.82 -3.65 -2.26
CA ILE A 277 -13.95 -3.91 -1.38
C ILE A 277 -15.10 -2.97 -1.73
N ASP A 278 -16.10 -3.45 -2.46
CA ASP A 278 -17.38 -2.73 -2.59
C ASP A 278 -18.36 -3.25 -1.54
N SER A 279 -19.03 -2.35 -0.82
CA SER A 279 -20.07 -2.69 0.17
C SER A 279 -21.37 -1.94 -0.13
N ARG A 280 -22.51 -2.41 0.40
CA ARG A 280 -23.79 -1.71 0.34
C ARG A 280 -24.22 -1.28 1.74
N ILE A 281 -24.74 -0.06 1.83
CA ILE A 281 -25.25 0.56 3.07
C ILE A 281 -26.69 0.97 2.78
N GLY A 282 -27.67 0.12 3.13
CA GLY A 282 -29.03 0.27 2.62
C GLY A 282 -29.04 0.27 1.09
N GLU A 283 -29.55 1.34 0.48
CA GLU A 283 -29.55 1.52 -0.98
C GLU A 283 -28.24 2.13 -1.53
N ALA A 284 -27.38 2.68 -0.68
CA ALA A 284 -26.16 3.36 -1.11
C ALA A 284 -25.00 2.38 -1.33
N LYS A 285 -24.19 2.61 -2.37
CA LYS A 285 -22.94 1.87 -2.62
C LYS A 285 -21.76 2.56 -1.92
N SER A 286 -20.97 1.78 -1.19
CA SER A 286 -19.67 2.18 -0.67
C SER A 286 -18.58 1.61 -1.56
N GLU A 287 -17.85 2.48 -2.25
CA GLU A 287 -16.77 2.08 -3.16
C GLU A 287 -15.45 1.99 -2.41
N GLY A 288 -14.76 0.86 -2.53
CA GLY A 288 -13.54 0.58 -1.77
C GLY A 288 -12.35 1.46 -2.16
N ILE A 289 -12.31 1.87 -3.42
CA ILE A 289 -11.36 2.84 -3.95
C ILE A 289 -12.13 4.13 -4.20
N TYR A 290 -11.79 5.20 -3.51
CA TYR A 290 -12.58 6.43 -3.51
C TYR A 290 -11.73 7.69 -3.48
N VAL A 291 -12.16 8.73 -4.19
CA VAL A 291 -11.45 10.00 -4.29
C VAL A 291 -12.08 11.07 -3.40
N VAL A 292 -11.27 11.66 -2.52
CA VAL A 292 -11.66 12.77 -1.65
C VAL A 292 -11.10 14.08 -2.22
N TYR A 293 -11.95 14.79 -2.96
CA TYR A 293 -11.59 16.08 -3.58
C TYR A 293 -11.58 17.27 -2.62
N ASP A 294 -11.96 17.09 -1.35
CA ASP A 294 -12.00 18.17 -0.36
C ASP A 294 -11.93 17.59 1.05
N LEU A 295 -10.81 17.86 1.73
CA LEU A 295 -10.52 17.40 3.08
C LEU A 295 -11.19 18.25 4.16
N ARG A 296 -11.70 19.45 3.82
CA ARG A 296 -12.34 20.34 4.79
C ARG A 296 -13.57 19.66 5.40
N SER A 297 -13.70 19.81 6.71
CA SER A 297 -14.90 19.46 7.48
C SER A 297 -16.09 20.32 7.06
N LYS A 298 -17.31 19.87 7.40
CA LYS A 298 -18.53 20.67 7.15
C LYS A 298 -18.46 22.07 7.78
N ARG A 299 -17.88 22.18 8.99
CA ARG A 299 -17.71 23.45 9.71
C ARG A 299 -16.75 24.41 8.98
N GLU A 300 -15.63 23.90 8.47
CA GLU A 300 -14.67 24.71 7.71
C GLU A 300 -15.25 25.22 6.39
N LYS A 301 -16.04 24.38 5.69
CA LYS A 301 -16.72 24.80 4.46
C LYS A 301 -17.76 25.90 4.72
N GLN A 302 -18.48 25.82 5.84
CA GLN A 302 -19.47 26.84 6.22
C GLN A 302 -18.80 28.17 6.60
N LYS A 303 -17.65 28.15 7.27
CA LYS A 303 -16.88 29.37 7.58
C LYS A 303 -16.28 30.03 6.34
N GLY A 304 -15.85 29.24 5.35
CA GLY A 304 -15.25 29.75 4.11
C GLY A 304 -16.24 30.37 3.11
N ASN A 305 -17.55 30.11 3.25
CA ASN A 305 -18.59 30.71 2.40
C ASN A 305 -19.22 31.99 3.02
N ALA A 306 -18.79 32.36 4.23
CA ALA A 306 -19.29 33.52 4.96
C ALA A 306 -18.31 34.70 4.98
N ALA A 307 -17.25 34.63 4.17
CA ALA A 307 -16.21 35.63 3.96
C ALA A 307 -16.10 35.93 2.46
#